data_AF-A0A177EI94-F1
#
_entry.id   AF-A0A177EI94-F1
#
_cell.length_a   1.000
_cell.length_b   1.000
_cell.length_c   1.000
_cell.angle_alpha   90.00
_cell.angle_beta   90.00
_cell.angle_gamma   90.00
#
_symmetry.space_group_name_H-M   'P 1'
#
loop_
_entity.id
_entity.type
_entity.pdbx_description
1 polymer ?
#
loop_
_entity_poly.entity_id
_entity_poly.type
_entity_poly.pdbx_seq_one_letter_code
_entity_poly.pdbx_strand_id
1 'polypeptide(L)'
;MNKGVRVLDPGRFNYHYQHKHQNTMRGALLLVVALIAYLADCKGQKKTPRKYKLGVFTTYKPTICGIAQFSANMVNGIKKSDKNIEVEIFNIVKSNPGPPRWVDGVKVRDILCTPNSEPKEFRALASYVKANHFNGVIINHEYWLISRYKHYEVLTAAISATGTAVYTLLHTPHSYPTAARKRHVRKVAASSTNVFVMSWKGKHYLHHSYGIPKSKIVYFPHGIKTARVNKSHLKSLKIPAGKFIIYSDGIMHREKGLVRIVEALTILKKRKQISNILLLVAGINSKGSKYMEQITEMIRRRDLKNHFMWIPKFLSIEEMATLHNRANVYITLFDEVIPTSGTLTYAMFVGGTIISTPYRYSVELLGVDNTPGQGTSNKAINDLRHEKGRIAYAGACVPFHRPEVLANIIDRLKKNPALAKKLRKRSKQRVKGYSWKNVSAHIAKFLKTKDKKPINPDPYTTPFLLSECIWNKKDITNFLGSQVATTLVNGTYLLYKDSFIKITASVANRQLQRMNIKTLSPKNSTRKLSRGRLSIDQNQHLEITAYNSNYAWVITPNIVFVVGYQKSDKSLFFKVLFENMHGNATGGLGTSLRQKYDLTKPPALGFDRFKIQAL
;
A
#
# COMPACT_ATOMS: atom_id res chain seq x y z
N MET A 1 -26.78 49.06 -12.00
CA MET A 1 -28.19 49.47 -11.88
C MET A 1 -28.83 48.69 -10.73
N ASN A 2 -29.05 49.38 -9.61
CA ASN A 2 -29.63 48.86 -8.37
C ASN A 2 -31.16 48.70 -8.50
N LYS A 3 -31.69 47.52 -8.16
CA LYS A 3 -33.05 47.29 -7.65
C LYS A 3 -32.89 46.14 -6.65
N GLY A 4 -33.00 46.31 -5.33
CA GLY A 4 -34.06 46.98 -4.57
C GLY A 4 -34.76 45.91 -3.73
N VAL A 5 -34.06 45.35 -2.74
CA VAL A 5 -34.65 44.41 -1.77
C VAL A 5 -35.27 45.26 -0.66
N ARG A 6 -36.60 45.39 -0.65
CA ARG A 6 -37.34 45.91 0.51
C ARG A 6 -37.55 44.77 1.49
N VAL A 7 -36.97 44.93 2.68
CA VAL A 7 -37.28 44.16 3.87
C VAL A 7 -38.69 44.58 4.32
N LEU A 8 -39.61 43.62 4.46
CA LEU A 8 -40.91 43.87 5.07
C LEU A 8 -40.76 43.89 6.59
N ASP A 9 -41.11 45.02 7.18
CA ASP A 9 -41.21 45.30 8.61
C ASP A 9 -42.38 44.50 9.24
N PRO A 10 -42.20 43.71 10.31
CA PRO A 10 -43.29 42.95 10.93
C PRO A 10 -44.27 43.79 11.77
N GLY A 11 -44.08 45.11 11.88
CA GLY A 11 -44.68 45.93 12.93
C GLY A 11 -46.00 46.66 12.66
N ARG A 12 -46.77 46.39 11.59
CA ARG A 12 -48.05 47.11 11.34
C ARG A 12 -49.17 46.24 10.79
N PHE A 13 -49.86 45.53 11.68
CA PHE A 13 -51.26 45.13 11.46
C PHE A 13 -52.04 45.24 12.76
N ASN A 14 -52.60 46.43 13.01
CA ASN A 14 -53.69 46.58 13.98
C ASN A 14 -55.00 46.23 13.28
N TYR A 15 -55.58 45.08 13.63
CA TYR A 15 -56.97 44.76 13.31
C TYR A 15 -57.79 44.83 14.60
N HIS A 16 -58.62 45.87 14.73
CA HIS A 16 -59.76 45.86 15.64
C HIS A 16 -60.76 44.82 15.15
N TYR A 17 -61.05 43.84 15.99
CA TYR A 17 -61.93 42.72 15.70
C TYR A 17 -63.26 42.92 16.43
N GLN A 18 -64.31 43.30 15.70
CA GLN A 18 -65.69 43.08 16.14
C GLN A 18 -66.55 42.58 14.96
N HIS A 19 -67.39 41.60 15.29
CA HIS A 19 -68.47 40.96 14.53
C HIS A 19 -68.18 39.76 13.57
N LYS A 20 -68.44 38.57 14.16
CA LYS A 20 -69.33 37.47 13.73
C LYS A 20 -69.11 36.76 12.37
N HIS A 21 -68.45 35.61 12.47
CA HIS A 21 -68.83 34.28 11.92
C HIS A 21 -68.96 33.98 10.42
N GLN A 22 -68.73 34.90 9.48
CA GLN A 22 -68.63 34.54 8.04
C GLN A 22 -67.22 34.57 7.43
N ASN A 23 -66.21 35.03 8.17
CA ASN A 23 -64.83 35.17 7.65
C ASN A 23 -63.88 33.99 7.94
N THR A 24 -64.31 32.98 8.70
CA THR A 24 -63.44 31.85 9.07
C THR A 24 -63.18 30.89 7.91
N MET A 25 -64.17 30.63 7.04
CA MET A 25 -63.95 29.78 5.85
C MET A 25 -63.12 30.46 4.78
N ARG A 26 -63.32 31.76 4.51
CA ARG A 26 -62.48 32.51 3.55
C ARG A 26 -61.05 32.67 4.06
N GLY A 27 -60.86 32.94 5.36
CA GLY A 27 -59.54 33.00 5.99
C GLY A 27 -58.82 31.65 5.97
N ALA A 28 -59.52 30.55 6.27
CA ALA A 28 -58.97 29.20 6.18
C ALA A 28 -58.61 28.81 4.74
N LEU A 29 -59.46 29.15 3.77
CA LEU A 29 -59.21 28.88 2.36
C LEU A 29 -58.00 29.66 1.83
N LEU A 30 -57.86 30.94 2.21
CA LEU A 30 -56.68 31.76 1.88
C LEU A 30 -55.40 31.20 2.51
N LEU A 31 -55.46 30.71 3.75
CA LEU A 31 -54.34 30.05 4.42
C LEU A 31 -53.95 28.74 3.72
N VAL A 32 -54.93 27.93 3.30
CA VAL A 32 -54.69 26.69 2.56
C VAL A 32 -54.11 26.98 1.18
N VAL A 33 -54.62 27.99 0.46
CA VAL A 33 -54.08 28.39 -0.84
C VAL A 33 -52.66 28.97 -0.71
N ALA A 34 -52.39 29.78 0.32
CA ALA A 34 -51.05 30.28 0.62
C ALA A 34 -50.08 29.16 1.00
N LEU A 35 -50.55 28.15 1.75
CA LEU A 35 -49.76 26.98 2.12
C LEU A 35 -49.49 26.08 0.90
N ILE A 36 -50.48 25.89 0.01
CA ILE A 36 -50.31 25.15 -1.24
C ILE A 36 -49.34 25.90 -2.17
N ALA A 37 -49.45 27.22 -2.28
CA ALA A 37 -48.52 28.05 -3.05
C ALA A 37 -47.10 27.99 -2.47
N TYR A 38 -46.95 28.07 -1.15
CA TYR A 38 -45.66 27.92 -0.46
C TYR A 38 -45.06 26.52 -0.64
N LEU A 39 -45.88 25.46 -0.56
CA LEU A 39 -45.45 24.08 -0.77
C LEU A 39 -45.14 23.80 -2.25
N ALA A 40 -45.83 24.44 -3.19
CA ALA A 40 -45.55 24.40 -4.61
C ALA A 40 -44.23 25.13 -4.95
N ASP A 41 -43.97 26.28 -4.31
CA ASP A 41 -42.71 27.02 -4.45
C ASP A 41 -41.53 26.27 -3.79
N CYS A 42 -41.76 25.61 -2.66
CA CYS A 42 -40.79 24.69 -2.05
C CYS A 42 -40.51 23.44 -2.89
N LYS A 43 -41.48 22.96 -3.68
CA LYS A 43 -41.31 21.85 -4.64
C LYS A 43 -40.68 22.30 -5.97
N GLY A 44 -40.79 23.58 -6.32
CA GLY A 44 -40.25 24.20 -7.54
C GLY A 44 -38.81 24.70 -7.42
N GLN A 45 -38.33 24.99 -6.21
CA GLN A 45 -36.91 25.28 -5.99
C GLN A 45 -36.09 23.99 -6.10
N LYS A 46 -35.59 23.70 -7.31
CA LYS A 46 -34.45 22.80 -7.49
C LYS A 46 -33.29 23.37 -6.69
N LYS A 47 -33.16 22.98 -5.41
CA LYS A 47 -31.97 23.25 -4.60
C LYS A 47 -30.80 22.76 -5.42
N THR A 48 -29.98 23.69 -5.90
CA THR A 48 -28.72 23.33 -6.55
C THR A 48 -27.99 22.44 -5.54
N PRO A 49 -27.61 21.20 -5.92
CA PRO A 49 -27.03 20.27 -4.97
C PRO A 49 -25.80 20.94 -4.35
N ARG A 50 -25.81 21.09 -3.02
CA ARG A 50 -24.71 21.73 -2.29
C ARG A 50 -23.42 21.05 -2.70
N LYS A 51 -22.51 21.81 -3.33
CA LYS A 51 -21.22 21.27 -3.80
C LYS A 51 -20.46 20.64 -2.63
N TYR A 52 -19.90 19.46 -2.84
CA TYR A 52 -19.02 18.81 -1.88
C TYR A 52 -17.65 19.51 -1.92
N LYS A 53 -17.33 20.28 -0.87
CA LYS A 53 -16.07 21.01 -0.76
C LYS A 53 -15.00 20.13 -0.11
N LEU A 54 -13.95 19.83 -0.86
CA LEU A 54 -12.88 18.92 -0.50
C LEU A 54 -11.55 19.68 -0.35
N GLY A 55 -10.92 19.55 0.81
CA GLY A 55 -9.55 20.03 1.03
C GLY A 55 -8.55 18.93 0.68
N VAL A 56 -7.38 19.27 0.13
CA VAL A 56 -6.28 18.31 -0.08
C VAL A 56 -4.98 18.87 0.46
N PHE A 57 -4.48 18.32 1.57
CA PHE A 57 -3.18 18.64 2.15
C PHE A 57 -2.09 17.81 1.47
N THR A 58 -1.18 18.48 0.74
CA THR A 58 -0.22 17.85 -0.18
C THR A 58 0.84 18.85 -0.63
N THR A 59 1.92 18.40 -1.28
CA THR A 59 2.62 19.27 -2.24
C THR A 59 1.82 19.36 -3.54
N TYR A 60 1.97 20.47 -4.26
CA TYR A 60 1.26 20.74 -5.52
C TYR A 60 2.12 21.59 -6.45
N LYS A 61 1.66 21.81 -7.68
CA LYS A 61 2.35 22.66 -8.66
C LYS A 61 2.64 24.07 -8.07
N PRO A 62 3.83 24.67 -8.33
CA PRO A 62 4.87 24.24 -9.27
C PRO A 62 5.92 23.27 -8.68
N THR A 63 5.75 22.73 -7.46
CA THR A 63 6.70 21.78 -6.88
C THR A 63 6.87 20.55 -7.79
N ILE A 64 8.11 20.30 -8.23
CA ILE A 64 8.45 19.15 -9.07
C ILE A 64 8.78 17.95 -8.17
N CYS A 65 7.77 17.16 -7.82
CA CYS A 65 7.96 15.89 -7.13
C CYS A 65 6.83 14.89 -7.41
N GLY A 66 7.04 13.62 -7.03
CA GLY A 66 6.06 12.55 -7.27
C GLY A 66 4.69 12.80 -6.62
N ILE A 67 4.66 13.31 -5.38
CA ILE A 67 3.40 13.59 -4.66
C ILE A 67 2.65 14.77 -5.29
N ALA A 68 3.36 15.82 -5.76
CA ALA A 68 2.72 16.93 -6.45
C ALA A 68 2.06 16.47 -7.76
N GLN A 69 2.76 15.63 -8.53
CA GLN A 69 2.23 15.05 -9.77
C GLN A 69 1.06 14.09 -9.49
N PHE A 70 1.16 13.28 -8.44
CA PHE A 70 0.09 12.40 -7.95
C PHE A 70 -1.17 13.21 -7.63
N SER A 71 -1.05 14.22 -6.77
CA SER A 71 -2.18 15.04 -6.31
C SER A 71 -2.81 15.84 -7.44
N ALA A 72 -1.99 16.41 -8.34
CA ALA A 72 -2.50 17.10 -9.53
C ALA A 72 -3.32 16.16 -10.42
N ASN A 73 -2.88 14.92 -10.63
CA ASN A 73 -3.63 13.95 -11.43
C ASN A 73 -4.90 13.47 -10.72
N MET A 74 -4.83 13.19 -9.42
CA MET A 74 -5.98 12.79 -8.60
C MET A 74 -7.07 13.86 -8.63
N VAL A 75 -6.72 15.11 -8.32
CA VAL A 75 -7.65 16.25 -8.26
C VAL A 75 -8.28 16.54 -9.61
N ASN A 76 -7.47 16.55 -10.68
CA ASN A 76 -8.00 16.72 -12.04
C ASN A 76 -8.96 15.59 -12.43
N GLY A 77 -8.67 14.35 -12.04
CA GLY A 77 -9.57 13.22 -12.25
C GLY A 77 -10.87 13.38 -11.47
N ILE A 78 -10.81 13.82 -10.20
CA ILE A 78 -12.00 13.99 -9.33
C ILE A 78 -12.93 15.05 -9.95
N LYS A 79 -12.39 16.23 -10.27
CA LYS A 79 -13.14 17.32 -10.90
C LYS A 79 -13.79 16.93 -12.23
N LYS A 80 -13.10 16.12 -13.03
CA LYS A 80 -13.64 15.60 -14.31
C LYS A 80 -14.72 14.55 -14.11
N SER A 81 -14.61 13.74 -13.05
CA SER A 81 -15.59 12.69 -12.75
C SER A 81 -16.86 13.23 -12.10
N ASP A 82 -16.77 14.32 -11.33
CA ASP A 82 -17.90 14.92 -10.64
C ASP A 82 -17.73 16.44 -10.50
N LYS A 83 -18.53 17.18 -11.26
CA LYS A 83 -18.53 18.66 -11.25
C LYS A 83 -19.08 19.25 -9.95
N ASN A 84 -19.77 18.45 -9.12
CA ASN A 84 -20.29 18.88 -7.83
C ASN A 84 -19.24 18.78 -6.72
N ILE A 85 -18.03 18.29 -7.00
CA ILE A 85 -16.91 18.31 -6.04
C ILE A 85 -16.02 19.52 -6.33
N GLU A 86 -16.00 20.46 -5.40
CA GLU A 86 -15.07 21.59 -5.41
C GLU A 86 -13.82 21.21 -4.60
N VAL A 87 -12.64 21.49 -5.15
CA VAL A 87 -11.36 21.13 -4.50
C VAL A 87 -10.56 22.39 -4.19
N GLU A 88 -10.07 22.50 -2.96
CA GLU A 88 -9.02 23.45 -2.56
C GLU A 88 -7.78 22.67 -2.11
N ILE A 89 -6.61 23.08 -2.60
CA ILE A 89 -5.32 22.51 -2.22
C ILE A 89 -4.74 23.30 -1.06
N PHE A 90 -4.33 22.59 -0.01
CA PHE A 90 -3.45 23.09 1.04
C PHE A 90 -2.02 22.65 0.69
N ASN A 91 -1.32 23.50 -0.06
CA ASN A 91 -0.03 23.23 -0.66
C ASN A 91 1.10 23.39 0.36
N ILE A 92 1.82 22.31 0.64
CA ILE A 92 2.94 22.31 1.57
C ILE A 92 4.14 23.02 0.93
N VAL A 93 4.62 24.09 1.57
CA VAL A 93 5.82 24.83 1.17
C VAL A 93 6.84 24.85 2.31
N LYS A 94 8.13 24.95 1.96
CA LYS A 94 9.23 24.98 2.93
C LYS A 94 9.78 26.39 3.20
N SER A 95 9.37 27.36 2.41
CA SER A 95 9.75 28.77 2.51
C SER A 95 8.74 29.61 1.75
N ASN A 96 8.68 30.90 2.07
CA ASN A 96 7.99 31.95 1.31
C ASN A 96 6.57 31.55 0.85
N PRO A 97 5.62 31.34 1.78
CA PRO A 97 4.24 31.06 1.40
C PRO A 97 3.67 32.24 0.61
N GLY A 98 3.14 31.96 -0.59
CA GLY A 98 2.48 32.98 -1.40
C GLY A 98 1.02 33.20 -1.00
N PRO A 99 0.39 34.28 -1.50
CA PRO A 99 -1.04 34.45 -1.36
C PRO A 99 -1.82 33.30 -2.04
N PRO A 100 -3.08 33.05 -1.66
CA PRO A 100 -3.91 32.07 -2.35
C PRO A 100 -3.99 32.37 -3.85
N ARG A 101 -3.85 31.32 -4.67
CA ARG A 101 -3.79 31.43 -6.14
C ARG A 101 -4.62 30.36 -6.82
N TRP A 102 -4.92 30.55 -8.10
CA TRP A 102 -5.56 29.55 -8.94
C TRP A 102 -4.55 28.86 -9.83
N VAL A 103 -4.52 27.53 -9.82
CA VAL A 103 -3.66 26.71 -10.69
C VAL A 103 -4.53 25.62 -11.32
N ASP A 104 -4.58 25.57 -12.66
CA ASP A 104 -5.43 24.63 -13.42
C ASP A 104 -6.91 24.65 -12.95
N GLY A 105 -7.43 25.84 -12.62
CA GLY A 105 -8.78 26.03 -12.10
C GLY A 105 -9.01 25.41 -10.71
N VAL A 106 -7.96 25.21 -9.92
CA VAL A 106 -8.03 24.75 -8.53
C VAL A 106 -7.45 25.83 -7.64
N LYS A 107 -8.15 26.18 -6.56
CA LYS A 107 -7.64 27.13 -5.57
C LYS A 107 -6.54 26.47 -4.75
N VAL A 108 -5.42 27.16 -4.62
CA VAL A 108 -4.22 26.70 -3.92
C VAL A 108 -3.86 27.68 -2.83
N ARG A 109 -3.73 27.20 -1.61
CA ARG A 109 -3.30 27.94 -0.43
C ARG A 109 -2.03 27.31 0.10
N ASP A 110 -0.97 28.09 0.21
CA ASP A 110 0.28 27.59 0.76
C ASP A 110 0.20 27.45 2.29
N ILE A 111 0.72 26.32 2.79
CA ILE A 111 0.87 26.01 4.21
C ILE A 111 2.36 25.84 4.46
N LEU A 112 2.92 26.76 5.24
CA LEU A 112 4.33 26.72 5.61
C LEU A 112 4.58 25.53 6.55
N CYS A 113 5.54 24.67 6.20
CA CYS A 113 5.92 23.49 6.98
C CYS A 113 7.44 23.41 7.09
N THR A 114 8.01 24.12 8.07
CA THR A 114 9.46 24.14 8.33
C THR A 114 9.81 23.27 9.56
N PRO A 115 11.09 23.05 9.87
CA PRO A 115 11.48 22.45 11.15
C PRO A 115 10.94 23.21 12.37
N ASN A 116 10.74 24.52 12.24
CA ASN A 116 10.26 25.42 13.29
C ASN A 116 8.73 25.53 13.34
N SER A 117 8.01 24.90 12.40
CA SER A 117 6.55 24.89 12.41
C SER A 117 5.99 24.39 13.75
N GLU A 118 5.00 25.09 14.27
CA GLU A 118 4.38 24.79 15.55
C GLU A 118 3.00 24.13 15.40
N PRO A 119 2.55 23.35 16.41
CA PRO A 119 1.20 22.76 16.41
C PRO A 119 0.06 23.77 16.15
N LYS A 120 0.22 25.04 16.54
CA LYS A 120 -0.77 26.10 16.34
C LYS A 120 -1.05 26.38 14.85
N GLU A 121 -0.07 26.21 13.97
CA GLU A 121 -0.22 26.40 12.52
C GLU A 121 -1.19 25.36 11.92
N PHE A 122 -1.09 24.10 12.37
CA PHE A 122 -1.99 23.03 11.93
C PHE A 122 -3.40 23.19 12.51
N ARG A 123 -3.53 23.75 13.72
CA ARG A 123 -4.84 24.11 14.30
C ARG A 123 -5.48 25.27 13.55
N ALA A 124 -4.70 26.27 13.11
CA ALA A 124 -5.21 27.37 12.29
C ALA A 124 -5.78 26.86 10.96
N LEU A 125 -5.12 25.88 10.32
CA LEU A 125 -5.68 25.21 9.15
C LEU A 125 -7.00 24.49 9.46
N ALA A 126 -7.13 23.82 10.61
CA ALA A 126 -8.39 23.21 11.01
C ALA A 126 -9.51 24.24 11.23
N SER A 127 -9.21 25.39 11.86
CA SER A 127 -10.15 26.50 12.01
C SER A 127 -10.59 27.05 10.65
N TYR A 128 -9.65 27.19 9.70
CA TYR A 128 -9.97 27.59 8.32
C TYR A 128 -10.91 26.60 7.64
N VAL A 129 -10.61 25.31 7.73
CA VAL A 129 -11.42 24.21 7.18
C VAL A 129 -12.86 24.25 7.74
N LYS A 130 -13.01 24.45 9.05
CA LYS A 130 -14.32 24.59 9.71
C LYS A 130 -15.07 25.83 9.22
N ALA A 131 -14.44 27.00 9.28
CA ALA A 131 -15.05 28.27 8.91
C ALA A 131 -15.49 28.32 7.43
N ASN A 132 -14.83 27.53 6.58
CA ASN A 132 -15.13 27.46 5.14
C ASN A 132 -16.02 26.27 4.76
N HIS A 133 -16.61 25.58 5.73
CA HIS A 133 -17.57 24.49 5.56
C HIS A 133 -17.11 23.37 4.62
N PHE A 134 -15.86 22.93 4.76
CA PHE A 134 -15.36 21.77 4.03
C PHE A 134 -16.11 20.49 4.45
N ASN A 135 -16.49 19.67 3.48
CA ASN A 135 -17.13 18.36 3.74
C ASN A 135 -16.11 17.27 4.10
N GLY A 136 -14.85 17.44 3.66
CA GLY A 136 -13.76 16.55 4.04
C GLY A 136 -12.39 17.04 3.60
N VAL A 137 -11.34 16.45 4.17
CA VAL A 137 -9.95 16.75 3.83
C VAL A 137 -9.19 15.46 3.56
N ILE A 138 -8.59 15.34 2.36
CA ILE A 138 -7.59 14.31 2.05
C ILE A 138 -6.22 14.80 2.51
N ILE A 139 -5.54 14.02 3.34
CA ILE A 139 -4.19 14.30 3.82
C ILE A 139 -3.25 13.28 3.18
N ASN A 140 -2.36 13.76 2.31
CA ASN A 140 -1.27 12.95 1.80
C ASN A 140 -0.21 12.83 2.89
N HIS A 141 -0.06 11.62 3.43
CA HIS A 141 0.91 11.33 4.46
C HIS A 141 2.13 10.65 3.86
N GLU A 142 3.26 11.31 4.04
CA GLU A 142 4.59 10.81 3.73
C GLU A 142 5.57 11.38 4.77
N TYR A 143 6.49 10.55 5.26
CA TYR A 143 7.35 10.89 6.41
C TYR A 143 8.22 12.12 6.17
N TRP A 144 8.60 12.37 4.91
CA TRP A 144 9.53 13.43 4.49
C TRP A 144 8.83 14.66 3.90
N LEU A 145 7.51 14.61 3.75
CA LEU A 145 6.74 15.67 3.10
C LEU A 145 6.61 16.90 4.00
N ILE A 146 6.51 16.68 5.32
CA ILE A 146 6.59 17.73 6.34
C ILE A 146 7.82 17.49 7.22
N SER A 147 8.44 18.57 7.69
CA SER A 147 9.69 18.51 8.46
C SER A 147 9.58 17.71 9.76
N ARG A 148 8.38 17.68 10.38
CA ARG A 148 8.08 16.90 11.59
C ARG A 148 6.85 16.04 11.37
N TYR A 149 7.04 14.76 11.01
CA TYR A 149 5.92 13.84 10.71
C TYR A 149 4.88 13.72 11.84
N LYS A 150 5.26 13.97 13.10
CA LYS A 150 4.28 13.99 14.22
C LYS A 150 3.20 15.06 14.07
N HIS A 151 3.42 16.12 13.29
CA HIS A 151 2.39 17.12 13.03
C HIS A 151 1.19 16.57 12.25
N TYR A 152 1.31 15.42 11.56
CA TYR A 152 0.13 14.73 11.03
C TYR A 152 -0.83 14.30 12.16
N GLU A 153 -0.33 13.95 13.36
CA GLU A 153 -1.20 13.63 14.51
C GLU A 153 -2.01 14.86 14.93
N VAL A 154 -1.37 16.03 14.99
CA VAL A 154 -2.01 17.30 15.34
C VAL A 154 -3.02 17.72 14.27
N LEU A 155 -2.61 17.71 13.00
CA LEU A 155 -3.45 18.12 11.88
C LEU A 155 -4.71 17.25 11.76
N THR A 156 -4.55 15.93 11.79
CA THR A 156 -5.69 15.00 11.70
C THR A 156 -6.64 15.14 12.89
N ALA A 157 -6.11 15.21 14.12
CA ALA A 157 -6.93 15.42 15.32
C ALA A 157 -7.66 16.76 15.30
N ALA A 158 -6.98 17.84 14.93
CA ALA A 158 -7.56 19.19 14.89
C ALA A 158 -8.68 19.28 13.85
N ILE A 159 -8.48 18.77 12.63
CA ILE A 159 -9.55 18.76 11.61
C ILE A 159 -10.71 17.86 12.06
N SER A 160 -10.42 16.66 12.58
CA SER A 160 -11.48 15.75 13.04
C SER A 160 -12.34 16.36 14.15
N ALA A 161 -11.75 17.13 15.08
CA ALA A 161 -12.46 17.79 16.16
C ALA A 161 -13.46 18.86 15.67
N THR A 162 -13.35 19.31 14.41
CA THR A 162 -14.32 20.25 13.81
C THR A 162 -15.58 19.57 13.28
N GLY A 163 -15.64 18.23 13.29
CA GLY A 163 -16.69 17.45 12.62
C GLY A 163 -16.44 17.21 11.13
N THR A 164 -15.37 17.77 10.55
CA THR A 164 -15.00 17.57 9.14
C THR A 164 -14.41 16.17 8.93
N ALA A 165 -14.84 15.46 7.86
CA ALA A 165 -14.31 14.14 7.55
C ALA A 165 -12.81 14.19 7.18
N VAL A 166 -12.01 13.29 7.74
CA VAL A 166 -10.56 13.21 7.47
C VAL A 166 -10.23 11.93 6.73
N TYR A 167 -9.57 12.04 5.59
CA TYR A 167 -9.12 10.89 4.81
C TYR A 167 -7.60 10.91 4.70
N THR A 168 -6.88 10.03 5.40
CA THR A 168 -5.41 10.00 5.29
C THR A 168 -4.98 8.97 4.25
N LEU A 169 -4.31 9.42 3.19
CA LEU A 169 -3.65 8.57 2.20
C LEU A 169 -2.21 8.31 2.63
N LEU A 170 -1.89 7.07 2.99
CA LEU A 170 -0.53 6.68 3.37
C LEU A 170 0.28 6.30 2.12
N HIS A 171 1.29 7.10 1.78
CA HIS A 171 2.21 6.83 0.67
C HIS A 171 3.25 5.77 1.04
N THR A 172 3.71 5.76 2.30
CA THR A 172 4.76 4.83 2.77
C THR A 172 4.36 3.95 3.97
N PRO A 173 3.28 3.14 3.88
CA PRO A 173 2.98 2.16 4.93
C PRO A 173 4.09 1.10 4.96
N HIS A 174 4.84 1.07 6.07
CA HIS A 174 5.91 0.10 6.28
C HIS A 174 5.32 -1.21 6.78
N SER A 175 5.67 -2.34 6.18
CA SER A 175 5.12 -3.64 6.62
C SER A 175 5.57 -4.05 8.01
N TYR A 176 6.76 -3.59 8.42
CA TYR A 176 7.32 -3.78 9.76
C TYR A 176 7.61 -2.41 10.35
N PRO A 177 6.58 -1.72 10.86
CA PRO A 177 6.79 -0.44 11.49
C PRO A 177 7.57 -0.62 12.79
N THR A 178 8.49 0.30 13.07
CA THR A 178 9.01 0.46 14.44
C THR A 178 7.85 0.77 15.39
N ALA A 179 8.02 0.53 16.70
CA ALA A 179 6.98 0.86 17.68
C ALA A 179 6.53 2.34 17.59
N ALA A 180 7.47 3.25 17.33
CA ALA A 180 7.19 4.66 17.10
C ALA A 180 6.33 4.90 15.85
N ARG A 181 6.69 4.30 14.70
CA ARG A 181 5.90 4.40 13.45
C ARG A 181 4.52 3.78 13.60
N LYS A 182 4.41 2.64 14.31
CA LYS A 182 3.14 1.96 14.58
C LYS A 182 2.23 2.86 15.42
N ARG A 183 2.74 3.41 16.52
CA ARG A 183 1.99 4.35 17.38
C ARG A 183 1.55 5.59 16.60
N HIS A 184 2.45 6.16 15.82
CA HIS A 184 2.16 7.34 14.99
C HIS A 184 1.02 7.09 14.01
N VAL A 185 1.14 6.05 13.17
CA VAL A 185 0.13 5.73 12.17
C VAL A 185 -1.20 5.32 12.82
N ARG A 186 -1.19 4.65 13.99
CA ARG A 186 -2.42 4.37 14.75
C ARG A 186 -3.14 5.62 15.22
N LYS A 187 -2.41 6.63 15.70
CA LYS A 187 -3.01 7.91 16.11
C LYS A 187 -3.61 8.67 14.93
N VAL A 188 -2.85 8.78 13.85
CA VAL A 188 -3.33 9.36 12.58
C VAL A 188 -4.58 8.62 12.09
N ALA A 189 -4.55 7.29 12.10
CA ALA A 189 -5.69 6.47 11.72
C ALA A 189 -6.87 6.64 12.67
N ALA A 190 -6.65 6.79 13.98
CA ALA A 190 -7.72 7.02 14.96
C ALA A 190 -8.49 8.31 14.65
N SER A 191 -7.79 9.40 14.37
CA SER A 191 -8.37 10.71 13.99
C SER A 191 -8.85 10.79 12.54
N SER A 192 -8.60 9.78 11.71
CA SER A 192 -9.12 9.73 10.34
C SER A 192 -10.53 9.14 10.33
N THR A 193 -11.40 9.59 9.44
CA THR A 193 -12.63 8.86 9.08
C THR A 193 -12.27 7.55 8.36
N ASN A 194 -11.37 7.63 7.37
CA ASN A 194 -10.82 6.47 6.67
C ASN A 194 -9.34 6.66 6.33
N VAL A 195 -8.63 5.54 6.22
CA VAL A 195 -7.25 5.51 5.76
C VAL A 195 -7.22 4.93 4.35
N PHE A 196 -6.66 5.66 3.40
CA PHE A 196 -6.50 5.22 2.03
C PHE A 196 -5.14 4.56 1.83
N VAL A 197 -5.12 3.49 1.04
CA VAL A 197 -3.91 2.77 0.64
C VAL A 197 -3.93 2.42 -0.83
N MET A 198 -2.74 2.35 -1.42
CA MET A 198 -2.56 2.14 -2.85
C MET A 198 -2.20 0.71 -3.26
N SER A 199 -2.02 -0.18 -2.28
CA SER A 199 -1.72 -1.60 -2.51
C SER A 199 -2.53 -2.48 -1.58
N TRP A 200 -2.90 -3.64 -2.08
CA TRP A 200 -3.59 -4.67 -1.29
C TRP A 200 -2.72 -5.18 -0.15
N LYS A 201 -1.40 -5.36 -0.39
CA LYS A 201 -0.43 -5.64 0.66
C LYS A 201 -0.38 -4.51 1.68
N GLY A 202 -0.42 -3.25 1.24
CA GLY A 202 -0.52 -2.09 2.13
C GLY A 202 -1.73 -2.20 3.06
N LYS A 203 -2.91 -2.52 2.52
CA LYS A 203 -4.13 -2.78 3.30
C LYS A 203 -3.92 -3.89 4.32
N HIS A 204 -3.34 -5.01 3.89
CA HIS A 204 -3.05 -6.15 4.76
C HIS A 204 -2.12 -5.75 5.93
N TYR A 205 -1.02 -5.05 5.67
CA TYR A 205 -0.09 -4.62 6.72
C TYR A 205 -0.71 -3.62 7.69
N LEU A 206 -1.48 -2.65 7.20
CA LEU A 206 -2.19 -1.72 8.09
C LEU A 206 -3.14 -2.46 9.04
N HIS A 207 -3.80 -3.50 8.56
CA HIS A 207 -4.65 -4.31 9.42
C HIS A 207 -3.82 -5.13 10.42
N HIS A 208 -2.93 -5.99 9.94
CA HIS A 208 -2.26 -6.98 10.77
C HIS A 208 -1.08 -6.41 11.58
N SER A 209 -0.22 -5.59 10.97
CA SER A 209 0.97 -5.02 11.63
C SER A 209 0.64 -3.81 12.50
N TYR A 210 -0.27 -2.94 12.05
CA TYR A 210 -0.63 -1.71 12.79
C TYR A 210 -1.85 -1.88 13.70
N GLY A 211 -2.72 -2.85 13.42
CA GLY A 211 -3.96 -3.07 14.17
C GLY A 211 -5.08 -2.08 13.80
N ILE A 212 -5.09 -1.60 12.55
CA ILE A 212 -6.16 -0.72 12.06
C ILE A 212 -7.35 -1.59 11.61
N PRO A 213 -8.60 -1.29 12.02
CA PRO A 213 -9.76 -2.06 11.59
C PRO A 213 -9.89 -2.10 10.05
N LYS A 214 -10.21 -3.28 9.48
CA LYS A 214 -10.42 -3.43 8.02
C LYS A 214 -11.48 -2.45 7.49
N SER A 215 -12.53 -2.21 8.28
CA SER A 215 -13.61 -1.26 7.97
C SER A 215 -13.11 0.18 7.78
N LYS A 216 -11.97 0.54 8.37
CA LYS A 216 -11.39 1.89 8.26
C LYS A 216 -10.49 2.06 7.04
N ILE A 217 -9.98 0.97 6.49
CA ILE A 217 -9.00 0.99 5.40
C ILE A 217 -9.70 0.85 4.04
N VAL A 218 -9.48 1.81 3.15
CA VAL A 218 -10.05 1.83 1.79
C VAL A 218 -8.92 1.74 0.78
N TYR A 219 -9.09 0.88 -0.21
CA TYR A 219 -8.09 0.65 -1.25
C TYR A 219 -8.41 1.48 -2.50
N PHE A 220 -7.45 2.31 -2.91
CA PHE A 220 -7.45 3.02 -4.19
C PHE A 220 -6.08 2.86 -4.85
N PRO A 221 -5.95 2.07 -5.93
CA PRO A 221 -4.66 1.85 -6.58
C PRO A 221 -4.06 3.15 -7.07
N HIS A 222 -2.73 3.14 -7.28
CA HIS A 222 -2.07 4.29 -7.90
C HIS A 222 -2.62 4.51 -9.32
N GLY A 223 -3.25 5.66 -9.54
CA GLY A 223 -3.77 6.02 -10.85
C GLY A 223 -2.68 6.33 -11.87
N ILE A 224 -2.94 6.07 -13.15
CA ILE A 224 -2.03 6.34 -14.27
C ILE A 224 -2.66 7.32 -15.23
N LYS A 225 -1.90 8.35 -15.57
CA LYS A 225 -2.18 9.25 -16.68
C LYS A 225 -1.21 8.86 -17.78
N THR A 226 -1.72 8.56 -18.96
CA THR A 226 -0.91 8.33 -20.16
C THR A 226 -1.04 9.52 -21.09
N ALA A 227 -0.06 9.69 -21.97
CA ALA A 227 -0.11 10.62 -23.08
C ALA A 227 -0.02 9.86 -24.40
N ARG A 228 -0.33 10.54 -25.52
CA ARG A 228 -0.11 9.98 -26.85
C ARG A 228 1.40 9.83 -27.07
N VAL A 229 1.79 8.72 -27.70
CA VAL A 229 3.18 8.50 -28.10
C VAL A 229 3.53 9.49 -29.21
N ASN A 230 4.62 10.24 -29.02
CA ASN A 230 5.14 11.14 -30.04
C ASN A 230 6.46 10.59 -30.58
N LYS A 231 6.42 10.03 -31.80
CA LYS A 231 7.60 9.44 -32.43
C LYS A 231 8.71 10.48 -32.70
N SER A 232 8.40 11.77 -32.80
CA SER A 232 9.44 12.81 -32.98
C SER A 232 10.37 12.90 -31.76
N HIS A 233 9.88 12.59 -30.55
CA HIS A 233 10.72 12.54 -29.35
C HIS A 233 11.77 11.43 -29.42
N LEU A 234 11.52 10.32 -30.11
CA LEU A 234 12.55 9.28 -30.28
C LEU A 234 13.70 9.77 -31.17
N LYS A 235 13.39 10.55 -32.20
CA LYS A 235 14.40 11.14 -33.09
C LYS A 235 15.24 12.17 -32.34
N SER A 236 14.61 13.05 -31.55
CA SER A 236 15.35 14.07 -30.78
C SER A 236 16.25 13.46 -29.70
N LEU A 237 15.85 12.32 -29.11
CA LEU A 237 16.67 11.60 -28.14
C LEU A 237 17.83 10.81 -28.75
N LYS A 238 17.98 10.76 -30.08
CA LYS A 238 19.08 10.09 -30.81
C LYS A 238 19.32 8.64 -30.35
N ILE A 239 18.26 7.91 -30.01
CA ILE A 239 18.37 6.52 -29.57
C ILE A 239 18.74 5.64 -30.77
N PRO A 240 19.81 4.82 -30.70
CA PRO A 240 20.23 3.98 -31.83
C PRO A 240 19.13 3.01 -32.29
N ALA A 241 18.99 2.88 -33.62
CA ALA A 241 18.08 1.92 -34.25
C ALA A 241 18.53 0.47 -34.00
N GLY A 242 17.62 -0.49 -34.19
CA GLY A 242 17.91 -1.92 -34.06
C GLY A 242 18.26 -2.44 -32.66
N LYS A 243 18.29 -1.57 -31.63
CA LYS A 243 18.59 -1.97 -30.26
C LYS A 243 17.39 -2.60 -29.55
N PHE A 244 17.67 -3.67 -28.79
CA PHE A 244 16.84 -4.20 -27.72
C PHE A 244 17.01 -3.34 -26.47
N ILE A 245 16.01 -2.51 -26.19
CA ILE A 245 16.08 -1.47 -25.16
C ILE A 245 15.56 -2.00 -23.83
N ILE A 246 16.42 -1.94 -22.82
CA ILE A 246 16.09 -2.11 -21.41
C ILE A 246 15.98 -0.70 -20.82
N TYR A 247 14.83 -0.37 -20.25
CA TYR A 247 14.52 0.99 -19.84
C TYR A 247 14.25 1.11 -18.34
N SER A 248 14.81 2.13 -17.69
CA SER A 248 14.53 2.51 -16.30
C SER A 248 14.43 4.03 -16.17
N ASP A 249 13.54 4.50 -15.31
CA ASP A 249 13.29 5.92 -15.09
C ASP A 249 13.05 6.33 -13.62
N GLY A 250 13.12 7.63 -13.38
CA GLY A 250 12.78 8.28 -12.12
C GLY A 250 13.93 9.05 -11.47
N ILE A 251 13.81 9.31 -10.16
CA ILE A 251 14.89 9.95 -9.39
C ILE A 251 15.96 8.90 -9.08
N MET A 252 17.22 9.18 -9.41
CA MET A 252 18.32 8.23 -9.34
C MET A 252 19.03 8.31 -7.98
N HIS A 253 19.10 7.16 -7.30
CA HIS A 253 19.75 6.97 -6.00
C HIS A 253 20.17 5.49 -5.87
N ARG A 254 21.02 5.18 -4.89
CA ARG A 254 21.66 3.85 -4.75
C ARG A 254 20.65 2.70 -4.78
N GLU A 255 19.53 2.88 -4.09
CA GLU A 255 18.49 1.89 -3.91
C GLU A 255 17.67 1.64 -5.18
N LYS A 256 17.86 2.40 -6.27
CA LYS A 256 17.33 2.06 -7.62
C LYS A 256 17.94 0.78 -8.20
N GLY A 257 19.08 0.34 -7.66
CA GLY A 257 19.69 -0.94 -7.98
C GLY A 257 20.32 -1.03 -9.38
N LEU A 258 20.67 0.09 -10.01
CA LEU A 258 21.28 0.12 -11.35
C LEU A 258 22.62 -0.65 -11.43
N VAL A 259 23.34 -0.76 -10.32
CA VAL A 259 24.57 -1.57 -10.22
C VAL A 259 24.34 -3.00 -10.74
N ARG A 260 23.19 -3.61 -10.42
CA ARG A 260 22.86 -5.00 -10.82
C ARG A 260 22.67 -5.18 -12.31
N ILE A 261 22.01 -4.22 -12.97
CA ILE A 261 21.79 -4.35 -14.41
C ILE A 261 23.13 -4.20 -15.15
N VAL A 262 24.04 -3.35 -14.66
CA VAL A 262 25.40 -3.25 -15.22
C VAL A 262 26.20 -4.54 -15.00
N GLU A 263 26.06 -5.19 -13.83
CA GLU A 263 26.63 -6.52 -13.60
C GLU A 263 26.06 -7.57 -14.56
N ALA A 264 24.74 -7.58 -14.76
CA ALA A 264 24.10 -8.47 -15.73
C ALA A 264 24.56 -8.22 -17.17
N LEU A 265 24.73 -6.95 -17.58
CA LEU A 265 25.31 -6.61 -18.88
C LEU A 265 26.75 -7.13 -19.00
N THR A 266 27.54 -7.05 -17.93
CA THR A 266 28.91 -7.61 -17.92
C THR A 266 28.90 -9.11 -18.16
N ILE A 267 27.97 -9.83 -17.51
CA ILE A 267 27.79 -11.27 -17.70
C ILE A 267 27.38 -11.59 -19.14
N LEU A 268 26.43 -10.84 -19.70
CA LEU A 268 26.01 -10.99 -21.10
C LEU A 268 27.17 -10.72 -22.07
N LYS A 269 28.04 -9.75 -21.77
CA LYS A 269 29.25 -9.47 -22.56
C LYS A 269 30.19 -10.67 -22.54
N LYS A 270 30.52 -11.19 -21.36
CA LYS A 270 31.39 -12.36 -21.18
C LYS A 270 30.85 -13.60 -21.93
N ARG A 271 29.53 -13.74 -22.01
CA ARG A 271 28.84 -14.84 -22.72
C ARG A 271 28.63 -14.60 -24.22
N LYS A 272 29.13 -13.49 -24.78
CA LYS A 272 28.88 -13.07 -26.17
C LYS A 272 27.38 -12.91 -26.52
N GLN A 273 26.55 -12.58 -25.54
CA GLN A 273 25.08 -12.42 -25.67
C GLN A 273 24.62 -10.95 -25.69
N ILE A 274 25.52 -10.00 -25.45
CA ILE A 274 25.20 -8.58 -25.27
C ILE A 274 24.85 -7.83 -26.57
N SER A 275 25.07 -8.43 -27.74
CA SER A 275 24.84 -7.79 -29.04
C SER A 275 23.49 -7.07 -29.12
N ASN A 276 23.48 -5.84 -29.64
CA ASN A 276 22.27 -5.02 -29.80
C ASN A 276 21.47 -4.70 -28.51
N ILE A 277 21.99 -4.95 -27.31
CA ILE A 277 21.34 -4.53 -26.06
C ILE A 277 21.71 -3.08 -25.73
N LEU A 278 20.74 -2.27 -25.31
CA LEU A 278 20.96 -0.93 -24.79
C LEU A 278 20.22 -0.76 -23.46
N LEU A 279 20.95 -0.45 -22.40
CA LEU A 279 20.38 0.07 -21.15
C LEU A 279 20.18 1.57 -21.28
N LEU A 280 18.92 1.98 -21.37
CA LEU A 280 18.50 3.38 -21.41
C LEU A 280 18.00 3.79 -20.02
N VAL A 281 18.63 4.78 -19.41
CA VAL A 281 18.25 5.32 -18.10
C VAL A 281 17.83 6.78 -18.27
N ALA A 282 16.62 7.14 -17.85
CA ALA A 282 16.14 8.52 -17.92
C ALA A 282 15.79 9.06 -16.53
N GLY A 283 16.46 10.12 -16.10
CA GLY A 283 16.25 10.69 -14.78
C GLY A 283 17.42 11.51 -14.28
N ILE A 284 17.17 12.20 -13.18
CA ILE A 284 18.16 13.04 -12.49
C ILE A 284 18.57 12.39 -11.17
N ASN A 285 19.79 12.67 -10.70
CA ASN A 285 20.19 12.28 -9.36
C ASN A 285 19.26 12.90 -8.31
N SER A 286 19.04 12.18 -7.20
CA SER A 286 18.47 12.79 -6.00
C SER A 286 19.36 13.93 -5.50
N LYS A 287 18.78 14.92 -4.82
CA LYS A 287 19.53 16.09 -4.32
C LYS A 287 20.77 15.64 -3.53
N GLY A 288 21.94 16.15 -3.91
CA GLY A 288 23.23 15.84 -3.28
C GLY A 288 23.85 14.47 -3.64
N SER A 289 23.20 13.69 -4.51
CA SER A 289 23.71 12.38 -4.95
C SER A 289 24.56 12.48 -6.21
N LYS A 290 25.62 11.67 -6.28
CA LYS A 290 26.46 11.45 -7.47
C LYS A 290 26.30 10.02 -8.03
N TYR A 291 25.10 9.47 -7.93
CA TYR A 291 24.87 8.06 -8.22
C TYR A 291 25.03 7.72 -9.71
N MET A 292 24.48 8.53 -10.61
CA MET A 292 24.60 8.29 -12.05
C MET A 292 26.03 8.43 -12.57
N GLU A 293 26.85 9.27 -11.94
CA GLU A 293 28.28 9.41 -12.19
C GLU A 293 29.01 8.12 -11.80
N GLN A 294 28.69 7.54 -10.63
CA GLN A 294 29.21 6.23 -10.22
C GLN A 294 28.81 5.11 -11.20
N ILE A 295 27.56 5.12 -11.67
CA ILE A 295 27.09 4.14 -12.68
C ILE A 295 27.84 4.33 -14.01
N THR A 296 28.02 5.57 -14.45
CA THR A 296 28.73 5.89 -15.70
C THR A 296 30.19 5.46 -15.64
N GLU A 297 30.87 5.69 -14.52
CA GLU A 297 32.24 5.22 -14.30
C GLU A 297 32.30 3.68 -14.29
N MET A 298 31.32 3.01 -13.68
CA MET A 298 31.26 1.55 -13.70
C MET A 298 31.04 1.00 -15.11
N ILE A 299 30.21 1.66 -15.93
CA ILE A 299 30.01 1.34 -17.35
C ILE A 299 31.32 1.48 -18.13
N ARG A 300 32.08 2.56 -17.89
CA ARG A 300 33.38 2.80 -18.53
C ARG A 300 34.39 1.71 -18.18
N ARG A 301 34.58 1.42 -16.89
CA ARG A 301 35.52 0.39 -16.39
C ARG A 301 35.23 -1.01 -16.92
N ARG A 302 33.97 -1.32 -17.25
CA ARG A 302 33.53 -2.62 -17.76
C ARG A 302 33.46 -2.67 -19.29
N ASP A 303 33.85 -1.57 -19.96
CA ASP A 303 33.79 -1.40 -21.40
C ASP A 303 32.37 -1.71 -21.95
N LEU A 304 31.38 -1.03 -21.37
CA LEU A 304 29.96 -1.15 -21.70
C LEU A 304 29.40 0.14 -22.34
N LYS A 305 30.27 1.07 -22.78
CA LYS A 305 29.88 2.39 -23.30
C LYS A 305 28.86 2.33 -24.44
N ASN A 306 28.98 1.36 -25.34
CA ASN A 306 28.07 1.17 -26.48
C ASN A 306 26.73 0.49 -26.11
N HIS A 307 26.55 0.14 -24.83
CA HIS A 307 25.40 -0.57 -24.28
C HIS A 307 24.67 0.24 -23.21
N PHE A 308 25.03 1.51 -23.01
CA PHE A 308 24.43 2.37 -22.01
C PHE A 308 24.16 3.77 -22.57
N MET A 309 23.01 4.34 -22.20
CA MET A 309 22.66 5.71 -22.50
C MET A 309 21.92 6.32 -21.30
N TRP A 310 22.40 7.47 -20.83
CA TRP A 310 21.75 8.24 -19.78
C TRP A 310 21.13 9.52 -20.35
N ILE A 311 19.85 9.76 -20.02
CA ILE A 311 19.13 11.00 -20.31
C ILE A 311 18.96 11.75 -18.96
N PRO A 312 19.78 12.77 -18.65
CA PRO A 312 19.82 13.44 -17.36
C PRO A 312 18.70 14.48 -17.18
N LYS A 313 17.43 14.09 -17.41
CA LYS A 313 16.29 15.01 -17.31
C LYS A 313 15.08 14.39 -16.63
N PHE A 314 14.23 15.25 -16.08
CA PHE A 314 12.89 14.86 -15.65
C PHE A 314 11.97 14.87 -16.88
N LEU A 315 11.56 13.69 -17.34
CA LEU A 315 10.81 13.54 -18.59
C LEU A 315 9.42 14.16 -18.52
N SER A 316 8.96 14.71 -19.63
CA SER A 316 7.54 15.01 -19.81
C SER A 316 6.72 13.70 -19.88
N ILE A 317 5.40 13.81 -19.72
CA ILE A 317 4.53 12.64 -19.76
C ILE A 317 4.46 12.01 -21.17
N GLU A 318 4.62 12.81 -22.22
CA GLU A 318 4.72 12.39 -23.62
C GLU A 318 6.05 11.69 -23.90
N GLU A 319 7.16 12.21 -23.37
CA GLU A 319 8.48 11.56 -23.47
C GLU A 319 8.50 10.24 -22.72
N MET A 320 7.98 10.21 -21.50
CA MET A 320 7.80 8.99 -20.71
C MET A 320 6.94 7.97 -21.47
N ALA A 321 5.78 8.37 -22.00
CA ALA A 321 4.93 7.50 -22.81
C ALA A 321 5.70 6.91 -23.99
N THR A 322 6.45 7.75 -24.69
CA THR A 322 7.21 7.38 -25.88
C THR A 322 8.32 6.37 -25.55
N LEU A 323 9.08 6.61 -24.47
CA LEU A 323 10.15 5.71 -24.04
C LEU A 323 9.63 4.37 -23.51
N HIS A 324 8.58 4.37 -22.69
CA HIS A 324 7.96 3.13 -22.23
C HIS A 324 7.40 2.30 -23.40
N ASN A 325 6.82 2.93 -24.43
CA ASN A 325 6.33 2.23 -25.61
C ASN A 325 7.48 1.72 -26.52
N ARG A 326 8.61 2.44 -26.57
CA ARG A 326 9.77 2.03 -27.36
C ARG A 326 10.60 0.93 -26.67
N ALA A 327 10.55 0.86 -25.35
CA ALA A 327 11.30 -0.12 -24.57
C ALA A 327 10.87 -1.56 -24.88
N ASN A 328 11.84 -2.45 -25.01
CA ASN A 328 11.56 -3.88 -25.11
C ASN A 328 11.20 -4.44 -23.73
N VAL A 329 11.95 -4.00 -22.71
CA VAL A 329 11.79 -4.35 -21.30
C VAL A 329 11.87 -3.10 -20.43
N TYR A 330 10.92 -2.93 -19.52
CA TYR A 330 11.04 -1.99 -18.40
C TYR A 330 11.63 -2.72 -17.20
N ILE A 331 12.60 -2.08 -16.54
CA ILE A 331 13.28 -2.66 -15.39
C ILE A 331 13.17 -1.78 -14.15
N THR A 332 12.88 -2.41 -13.01
CA THR A 332 12.78 -1.74 -11.71
C THR A 332 13.36 -2.62 -10.60
N LEU A 333 14.64 -2.41 -10.30
CA LEU A 333 15.45 -3.25 -9.42
C LEU A 333 15.65 -2.65 -8.03
N PHE A 334 14.59 -2.11 -7.42
CA PHE A 334 14.72 -1.49 -6.11
C PHE A 334 15.32 -2.45 -5.08
N ASP A 335 16.28 -1.98 -4.30
CA ASP A 335 16.94 -2.72 -3.21
C ASP A 335 16.25 -2.56 -1.87
N GLU A 336 15.53 -1.47 -1.76
CA GLU A 336 14.73 -1.16 -0.61
C GLU A 336 13.30 -1.65 -0.79
N VAL A 337 12.55 -1.56 0.30
CA VAL A 337 11.13 -1.80 0.20
C VAL A 337 10.39 -0.54 -0.18
N ILE A 338 10.01 -0.47 -1.44
CA ILE A 338 9.07 0.52 -1.92
C ILE A 338 7.62 0.03 -1.74
N PRO A 339 6.76 0.80 -1.03
CA PRO A 339 5.37 0.43 -0.78
C PRO A 339 4.49 0.56 -2.02
N THR A 340 4.83 1.50 -2.92
CA THR A 340 4.18 1.68 -4.23
C THR A 340 5.11 2.31 -5.25
N SER A 341 4.99 1.90 -6.51
CA SER A 341 5.78 2.46 -7.62
C SER A 341 4.86 2.91 -8.76
N GLY A 342 4.76 4.24 -8.94
CA GLY A 342 4.01 4.84 -10.04
C GLY A 342 4.58 4.45 -11.41
N THR A 343 5.90 4.37 -11.54
CA THR A 343 6.57 4.04 -12.81
C THR A 343 6.42 2.56 -13.19
N LEU A 344 6.44 1.63 -12.22
CA LEU A 344 6.08 0.23 -12.46
C LEU A 344 4.63 0.12 -12.95
N THR A 345 3.71 0.78 -12.25
CA THR A 345 2.29 0.76 -12.61
C THR A 345 2.09 1.35 -14.01
N TYR A 346 2.83 2.42 -14.35
CA TYR A 346 2.82 3.04 -15.66
C TYR A 346 3.28 2.08 -16.75
N ALA A 347 4.45 1.45 -16.56
CA ALA A 347 5.01 0.48 -17.50
C ALA A 347 4.03 -0.66 -17.76
N MET A 348 3.38 -1.17 -16.71
CA MET A 348 2.36 -2.21 -16.86
C MET A 348 1.12 -1.70 -17.60
N PHE A 349 0.69 -0.46 -17.33
CA PHE A 349 -0.51 0.14 -17.90
C PHE A 349 -0.37 0.34 -19.42
N VAL A 350 0.80 0.76 -19.89
CA VAL A 350 1.09 0.82 -21.34
C VAL A 350 1.42 -0.54 -21.95
N GLY A 351 1.54 -1.58 -21.12
CA GLY A 351 1.83 -2.96 -21.52
C GLY A 351 3.27 -3.20 -21.90
N GLY A 352 4.19 -2.72 -21.09
CA GLY A 352 5.60 -3.08 -21.13
C GLY A 352 5.85 -4.49 -20.60
N THR A 353 6.96 -5.09 -21.04
CA THR A 353 7.48 -6.33 -20.45
C THR A 353 8.28 -5.94 -19.20
N ILE A 354 7.92 -6.45 -18.03
CA ILE A 354 8.52 -5.99 -16.77
C ILE A 354 9.53 -7.01 -16.23
N ILE A 355 10.71 -6.52 -15.82
CA ILE A 355 11.63 -7.22 -14.92
C ILE A 355 11.77 -6.39 -13.64
N SER A 356 11.67 -7.02 -12.47
CA SER A 356 11.75 -6.33 -11.20
C SER A 356 12.43 -7.15 -10.11
N THR A 357 13.05 -6.54 -9.11
CA THR A 357 13.29 -7.22 -7.83
C THR A 357 11.97 -7.45 -7.11
N PRO A 358 11.82 -8.45 -6.21
CA PRO A 358 10.58 -8.73 -5.50
C PRO A 358 10.34 -7.75 -4.35
N TYR A 359 10.41 -6.44 -4.60
CA TYR A 359 9.90 -5.45 -3.65
C TYR A 359 8.38 -5.56 -3.56
N ARG A 360 7.80 -5.26 -2.40
CA ARG A 360 6.44 -5.70 -2.03
C ARG A 360 5.38 -5.38 -3.09
N TYR A 361 5.41 -4.17 -3.62
CA TYR A 361 4.47 -3.72 -4.65
C TYR A 361 4.66 -4.44 -5.99
N SER A 362 5.90 -4.76 -6.39
CA SER A 362 6.14 -5.52 -7.62
C SER A 362 5.60 -6.95 -7.51
N VAL A 363 5.72 -7.58 -6.34
CA VAL A 363 5.17 -8.92 -6.12
C VAL A 363 3.64 -8.93 -6.29
N GLU A 364 2.95 -7.96 -5.69
CA GLU A 364 1.49 -7.83 -5.82
C GLU A 364 1.05 -7.64 -7.29
N LEU A 365 1.70 -6.73 -8.01
CA LEU A 365 1.33 -6.43 -9.38
C LEU A 365 1.77 -7.53 -10.34
N LEU A 366 2.97 -8.08 -10.18
CA LEU A 366 3.47 -9.11 -11.08
C LEU A 366 2.87 -10.50 -10.80
N GLY A 367 2.09 -10.66 -9.73
CA GLY A 367 1.38 -11.90 -9.43
C GLY A 367 2.30 -13.02 -8.98
N VAL A 368 3.42 -12.66 -8.34
CA VAL A 368 4.40 -13.62 -7.82
C VAL A 368 4.00 -14.01 -6.41
N ASP A 369 3.91 -15.29 -6.11
CA ASP A 369 3.78 -15.73 -4.72
C ASP A 369 5.14 -15.63 -4.01
N ASN A 370 5.14 -15.18 -2.76
CA ASN A 370 6.34 -15.06 -1.94
C ASN A 370 6.89 -16.44 -1.52
N THR A 371 6.18 -17.54 -1.81
CA THR A 371 6.60 -18.92 -1.53
C THR A 371 7.95 -19.25 -2.18
N PRO A 372 8.98 -19.55 -1.39
CA PRO A 372 10.26 -19.98 -1.93
C PRO A 372 10.19 -21.43 -2.34
N GLY A 373 10.77 -21.71 -3.52
CA GLY A 373 10.71 -23.01 -4.16
C GLY A 373 9.92 -22.95 -5.46
N GLN A 374 8.90 -22.09 -5.55
CA GLN A 374 8.13 -21.88 -6.78
C GLN A 374 8.38 -20.55 -7.47
N GLY A 375 8.98 -19.56 -6.79
CA GLY A 375 9.47 -18.34 -7.43
C GLY A 375 10.95 -18.45 -7.82
N THR A 376 11.25 -18.43 -9.13
CA THR A 376 12.56 -18.12 -9.77
C THR A 376 13.55 -19.24 -10.09
N SER A 377 13.13 -20.51 -10.14
CA SER A 377 13.85 -21.50 -10.96
C SER A 377 13.50 -21.29 -12.45
N ASN A 378 14.32 -21.78 -13.39
CA ASN A 378 13.94 -21.85 -14.82
C ASN A 378 12.54 -22.50 -15.01
N LYS A 379 12.13 -23.35 -14.05
CA LYS A 379 10.82 -24.00 -13.95
C LYS A 379 9.67 -23.00 -13.73
N ALA A 380 9.83 -21.96 -12.91
CA ALA A 380 8.80 -20.94 -12.66
C ALA A 380 8.44 -20.11 -13.91
N ILE A 381 9.38 -19.95 -14.84
CA ILE A 381 9.12 -19.32 -16.14
C ILE A 381 8.52 -20.34 -17.13
N ASN A 382 8.80 -21.64 -16.96
CA ASN A 382 8.20 -22.70 -17.76
C ASN A 382 6.75 -23.01 -17.34
N ASP A 383 6.43 -22.89 -16.04
CA ASP A 383 5.11 -23.13 -15.45
C ASP A 383 4.22 -21.87 -15.44
N LEU A 384 4.30 -21.05 -16.49
CA LEU A 384 3.28 -20.02 -16.79
C LEU A 384 1.94 -20.62 -17.24
N ARG A 385 1.70 -21.91 -16.94
CA ARG A 385 0.49 -22.68 -17.25
C ARG A 385 -0.60 -22.36 -16.25
N HIS A 386 -1.79 -22.20 -16.80
CA HIS A 386 -3.02 -21.91 -16.07
C HIS A 386 -3.41 -23.15 -15.24
N GLU A 387 -3.13 -23.12 -13.95
CA GLU A 387 -3.95 -23.90 -13.01
C GLU A 387 -5.08 -22.99 -12.53
N LYS A 388 -6.32 -23.44 -12.75
CA LYS A 388 -7.54 -22.72 -12.38
C LYS A 388 -7.44 -22.28 -10.91
N GLY A 389 -7.39 -20.97 -10.68
CA GLY A 389 -7.32 -20.37 -9.34
C GLY A 389 -5.99 -19.69 -8.95
N ARG A 390 -4.89 -19.87 -9.70
CA ARG A 390 -3.60 -19.20 -9.42
C ARG A 390 -3.41 -17.90 -10.23
N ILE A 391 -2.84 -16.86 -9.61
CA ILE A 391 -2.61 -15.54 -10.25
C ILE A 391 -1.56 -15.69 -11.37
N ALA A 392 -1.93 -15.35 -12.61
CA ALA A 392 -1.00 -15.42 -13.73
C ALA A 392 0.08 -14.32 -13.65
N TYR A 393 1.36 -14.72 -13.75
CA TYR A 393 2.50 -13.80 -13.71
C TYR A 393 2.48 -12.76 -14.83
N ALA A 394 2.60 -11.47 -14.46
CA ALA A 394 2.54 -10.31 -15.35
C ALA A 394 3.92 -9.69 -15.67
N GLY A 395 5.01 -10.36 -15.25
CA GLY A 395 6.40 -9.98 -15.49
C GLY A 395 7.35 -11.00 -14.87
N ALA A 396 8.63 -10.67 -14.79
CA ALA A 396 9.64 -11.51 -14.14
C ALA A 396 10.16 -10.83 -12.86
N CYS A 397 10.19 -11.57 -11.75
CA CYS A 397 10.89 -11.16 -10.55
C CYS A 397 12.30 -11.78 -10.50
N VAL A 398 13.31 -10.97 -10.19
CA VAL A 398 14.71 -11.41 -10.03
C VAL A 398 15.15 -11.30 -8.58
N PRO A 399 15.81 -12.32 -8.02
CA PRO A 399 16.34 -12.22 -6.66
C PRO A 399 17.33 -11.04 -6.52
N PHE A 400 17.30 -10.39 -5.36
CA PHE A 400 18.06 -9.15 -5.08
C PHE A 400 19.58 -9.24 -5.32
N HIS A 401 20.20 -10.42 -5.40
CA HIS A 401 21.67 -10.54 -5.45
C HIS A 401 22.13 -11.50 -6.55
N ARG A 402 21.37 -11.61 -7.63
CA ARG A 402 21.59 -12.61 -8.68
C ARG A 402 21.64 -11.97 -10.07
N PRO A 403 22.69 -11.19 -10.40
CA PRO A 403 22.86 -10.58 -11.72
C PRO A 403 22.89 -11.63 -12.86
N GLU A 404 23.31 -12.86 -12.58
CA GLU A 404 23.25 -14.00 -13.51
C GLU A 404 21.83 -14.41 -13.89
N VAL A 405 20.89 -14.35 -12.95
CA VAL A 405 19.46 -14.63 -13.21
C VAL A 405 18.87 -13.51 -14.05
N LEU A 406 19.24 -12.26 -13.74
CA LEU A 406 18.83 -11.10 -14.54
C LEU A 406 19.36 -11.19 -15.98
N ALA A 407 20.62 -11.56 -16.17
CA ALA A 407 21.21 -11.79 -17.49
C ALA A 407 20.45 -12.88 -18.27
N ASN A 408 20.16 -14.03 -17.63
CA ASN A 408 19.42 -15.13 -18.27
C ASN A 408 18.02 -14.68 -18.74
N ILE A 409 17.30 -13.91 -17.93
CA ILE A 409 15.96 -13.43 -18.27
C ILE A 409 16.02 -12.43 -19.42
N ILE A 410 17.00 -11.53 -19.42
CA ILE A 410 17.21 -10.57 -20.52
C ILE A 410 17.46 -11.31 -21.84
N ASP A 411 18.39 -12.27 -21.85
CA ASP A 411 18.71 -13.07 -23.04
C ASP A 411 17.48 -13.86 -23.54
N ARG A 412 16.74 -14.50 -22.61
CA ARG A 412 15.50 -15.23 -22.94
C ARG A 412 14.44 -14.32 -23.56
N LEU A 413 14.21 -13.13 -22.99
CA LEU A 413 13.21 -12.18 -23.51
C LEU A 413 13.63 -11.58 -24.85
N LYS A 414 14.93 -11.37 -25.08
CA LYS A 414 15.49 -10.97 -26.37
C LYS A 414 15.27 -12.04 -27.44
N LYS A 415 15.48 -13.31 -27.11
CA LYS A 415 15.32 -14.46 -28.03
C LYS A 415 13.89 -14.93 -28.22
N ASN A 416 12.96 -14.56 -27.33
CA ASN A 416 11.58 -15.04 -27.36
C ASN A 416 10.54 -13.89 -27.37
N PRO A 417 10.27 -13.29 -28.55
CA PRO A 417 9.27 -12.23 -28.70
C PRO A 417 7.85 -12.65 -28.32
N ALA A 418 7.50 -13.93 -28.49
CA ALA A 418 6.19 -14.47 -28.12
C ALA A 418 5.97 -14.42 -26.59
N LEU A 419 6.98 -14.79 -25.81
CA LEU A 419 6.97 -14.66 -24.36
C LEU A 419 6.82 -13.20 -23.93
N ALA A 420 7.57 -12.29 -24.55
CA ALA A 420 7.45 -10.85 -24.28
C ALA A 420 6.01 -10.37 -24.57
N LYS A 421 5.43 -10.70 -25.73
CA LYS A 421 4.04 -10.37 -26.08
C LYS A 421 3.03 -10.91 -25.06
N LYS A 422 3.22 -12.15 -24.59
CA LYS A 422 2.38 -12.77 -23.55
C LYS A 422 2.45 -11.99 -22.23
N LEU A 423 3.65 -11.62 -21.78
CA LEU A 423 3.84 -10.85 -20.54
C LEU A 423 3.19 -9.46 -20.64
N ARG A 424 3.38 -8.75 -21.76
CA ARG A 424 2.74 -7.45 -22.02
C ARG A 424 1.21 -7.50 -21.91
N LYS A 425 0.57 -8.52 -22.48
CA LYS A 425 -0.89 -8.73 -22.38
C LYS A 425 -1.32 -8.90 -20.93
N ARG A 426 -0.56 -9.69 -20.14
CA ARG A 426 -0.84 -9.91 -18.72
C ARG A 426 -0.62 -8.66 -17.88
N SER A 427 0.42 -7.87 -18.15
CA SER A 427 0.66 -6.59 -17.48
C SER A 427 -0.52 -5.63 -17.66
N LYS A 428 -1.00 -5.44 -18.90
CA LYS A 428 -2.18 -4.60 -19.18
C LYS A 428 -3.43 -5.10 -18.46
N GLN A 429 -3.66 -6.42 -18.48
CA GLN A 429 -4.84 -7.01 -17.84
C GLN A 429 -4.83 -6.80 -16.31
N ARG A 430 -3.66 -6.91 -15.67
CA ARG A 430 -3.54 -6.80 -14.21
C ARG A 430 -3.88 -5.40 -13.69
N VAL A 431 -3.42 -4.36 -14.40
CA VAL A 431 -3.67 -2.96 -14.02
C VAL A 431 -4.84 -2.36 -14.80
N LYS A 432 -5.70 -3.22 -15.37
CA LYS A 432 -6.95 -2.78 -16.01
C LYS A 432 -7.74 -1.95 -15.00
N GLY A 433 -8.15 -0.77 -15.43
CA GLY A 433 -8.90 0.16 -14.59
C GLY A 433 -8.06 1.12 -13.74
N TYR A 434 -6.73 1.04 -13.72
CA TYR A 434 -5.88 1.94 -12.91
C TYR A 434 -5.67 3.32 -13.55
N SER A 435 -6.51 3.77 -14.47
CA SER A 435 -6.38 5.13 -15.01
C SER A 435 -6.80 6.15 -13.96
N TRP A 436 -6.22 7.36 -13.95
CA TRP A 436 -6.68 8.43 -13.06
C TRP A 436 -8.15 8.80 -13.28
N LYS A 437 -8.67 8.65 -14.50
CA LYS A 437 -10.11 8.79 -14.77
C LYS A 437 -10.93 7.85 -13.90
N ASN A 438 -10.57 6.57 -13.86
CA ASN A 438 -11.32 5.56 -13.13
C ASN A 438 -11.05 5.61 -11.62
N VAL A 439 -9.79 5.74 -11.21
CA VAL A 439 -9.40 5.82 -9.80
C VAL A 439 -10.05 7.03 -9.13
N SER A 440 -9.97 8.21 -9.75
CA SER A 440 -10.58 9.41 -9.20
C SER A 440 -12.10 9.35 -9.19
N ALA A 441 -12.74 8.71 -10.18
CA ALA A 441 -14.18 8.49 -10.15
C ALA A 441 -14.61 7.60 -8.97
N HIS A 442 -13.82 6.58 -8.63
CA HIS A 442 -14.07 5.77 -7.44
C HIS A 442 -13.87 6.56 -6.14
N ILE A 443 -12.83 7.41 -6.07
CA ILE A 443 -12.63 8.31 -4.93
C ILE A 443 -13.83 9.27 -4.80
N ALA A 444 -14.26 9.92 -5.88
CA ALA A 444 -15.42 10.81 -5.91
C ALA A 444 -16.71 10.11 -5.46
N LYS A 445 -16.96 8.88 -5.96
CA LYS A 445 -18.09 8.05 -5.54
C LYS A 445 -18.01 7.74 -4.05
N PHE A 446 -16.85 7.32 -3.55
CA PHE A 446 -16.63 7.01 -2.14
C PHE A 446 -16.87 8.23 -1.23
N LEU A 447 -16.41 9.42 -1.64
CA LEU A 447 -16.58 10.65 -0.84
C LEU A 447 -18.06 10.95 -0.56
N LYS A 448 -18.95 10.67 -1.54
CA LYS A 448 -20.39 10.91 -1.43
C LYS A 448 -21.18 9.75 -0.81
N THR A 449 -20.84 8.52 -1.17
CA THR A 449 -21.67 7.32 -0.85
C THR A 449 -21.06 6.41 0.21
N LYS A 450 -19.78 6.60 0.53
CA LYS A 450 -18.97 5.70 1.37
C LYS A 450 -18.85 4.26 0.82
N ASP A 451 -19.19 4.03 -0.44
CA ASP A 451 -19.01 2.74 -1.12
C ASP A 451 -17.51 2.38 -1.22
N LYS A 452 -17.14 1.27 -0.57
CA LYS A 452 -15.75 0.77 -0.49
C LYS A 452 -15.46 -0.34 -1.51
N LYS A 453 -16.36 -0.59 -2.47
CA LYS A 453 -16.15 -1.61 -3.50
C LYS A 453 -14.87 -1.28 -4.29
N PRO A 454 -13.87 -2.17 -4.31
CA PRO A 454 -12.60 -1.88 -4.95
C PRO A 454 -12.68 -2.02 -6.48
N ILE A 455 -11.78 -1.33 -7.19
CA ILE A 455 -11.68 -1.38 -8.66
C ILE A 455 -11.38 -2.79 -9.17
N ASN A 456 -10.48 -3.49 -8.47
CA ASN A 456 -10.12 -4.89 -8.72
C ASN A 456 -10.34 -5.67 -7.42
N PRO A 457 -10.65 -6.98 -7.48
CA PRO A 457 -10.82 -7.78 -6.27
C PRO A 457 -9.53 -7.87 -5.46
N ASP A 458 -9.67 -8.03 -4.14
CA ASP A 458 -8.57 -8.26 -3.22
C ASP A 458 -7.99 -9.67 -3.44
N PRO A 459 -6.75 -9.80 -3.94
CA PRO A 459 -6.15 -11.11 -4.17
C PRO A 459 -5.77 -11.84 -2.87
N TYR A 460 -5.86 -11.19 -1.70
CA TYR A 460 -5.54 -11.76 -0.39
C TYR A 460 -6.79 -12.06 0.46
N THR A 461 -7.97 -12.13 -0.17
CA THR A 461 -9.22 -12.53 0.51
C THR A 461 -9.29 -14.01 0.84
N THR A 462 -8.54 -14.85 0.10
CA THR A 462 -8.20 -16.18 0.59
C THR A 462 -7.25 -15.98 1.77
N PRO A 463 -7.60 -16.44 2.97
CA PRO A 463 -6.75 -16.27 4.13
C PRO A 463 -5.42 -16.94 3.81
N PHE A 464 -4.36 -16.15 3.72
CA PHE A 464 -3.00 -16.65 3.55
C PHE A 464 -2.55 -17.51 4.76
N LEU A 465 -3.42 -17.65 5.77
CA LEU A 465 -3.18 -18.24 7.09
C LEU A 465 -4.38 -19.05 7.64
N LEU A 466 -5.42 -19.36 6.85
CA LEU A 466 -6.42 -20.37 7.25
C LEU A 466 -6.14 -21.65 6.45
N SER A 467 -5.09 -22.33 6.84
CA SER A 467 -4.92 -23.72 6.51
C SER A 467 -4.38 -24.37 7.76
N GLU A 468 -5.24 -25.06 8.49
CA GLU A 468 -4.78 -26.22 9.23
C GLU A 468 -4.00 -27.09 8.24
N CYS A 469 -2.75 -27.35 8.60
CA CYS A 469 -1.79 -28.01 7.74
C CYS A 469 -1.60 -29.43 8.29
N ILE A 470 -1.89 -30.43 7.46
CA ILE A 470 -1.71 -31.84 7.80
C ILE A 470 -0.46 -32.33 7.08
N TRP A 471 0.44 -32.95 7.83
CA TRP A 471 1.59 -33.63 7.25
C TRP A 471 1.22 -35.08 6.89
N ASN A 472 1.22 -35.41 5.60
CA ASN A 472 0.77 -36.72 5.11
C ASN A 472 1.93 -37.73 4.95
N LYS A 473 2.97 -37.63 5.77
CA LYS A 473 4.25 -38.38 5.70
C LYS A 473 5.21 -37.96 4.57
N LYS A 474 4.73 -37.28 3.53
CA LYS A 474 5.55 -36.88 2.36
C LYS A 474 5.52 -35.37 2.09
N ASP A 475 4.35 -34.76 2.22
CA ASP A 475 4.06 -33.36 1.96
C ASP A 475 3.25 -32.74 3.13
N ILE A 476 3.19 -31.42 3.17
CA ILE A 476 2.26 -30.69 4.05
C ILE A 476 1.14 -30.13 3.19
N THR A 477 -0.09 -30.53 3.49
CA THR A 477 -1.30 -30.13 2.77
C THR A 477 -2.23 -29.31 3.67
N ASN A 478 -3.05 -28.43 3.11
CA ASN A 478 -4.17 -27.84 3.86
C ASN A 478 -5.28 -28.89 4.12
N PHE A 479 -6.31 -28.50 4.88
CA PHE A 479 -7.50 -29.33 5.12
C PHE A 479 -8.20 -29.83 3.83
N LEU A 480 -8.01 -29.15 2.71
CA LEU A 480 -8.54 -29.52 1.38
C LEU A 480 -7.59 -30.44 0.59
N GLY A 481 -6.54 -30.99 1.23
CA GLY A 481 -5.56 -31.88 0.58
C GLY A 481 -4.57 -31.19 -0.37
N SER A 482 -4.60 -29.86 -0.48
CA SER A 482 -3.69 -29.11 -1.37
C SER A 482 -2.35 -28.86 -0.69
N GLN A 483 -1.23 -29.16 -1.36
CA GLN A 483 0.11 -28.91 -0.82
C GLN A 483 0.36 -27.42 -0.56
N VAL A 484 0.82 -27.08 0.65
CA VAL A 484 1.08 -25.70 1.10
C VAL A 484 2.51 -25.44 1.54
N ALA A 485 3.35 -26.46 1.71
CA ALA A 485 4.77 -26.32 2.03
C ALA A 485 5.66 -27.08 1.05
N THR A 486 6.89 -26.58 0.85
CA THR A 486 7.94 -27.25 0.08
C THR A 486 8.89 -28.00 0.99
N THR A 487 9.13 -29.28 0.72
CA THR A 487 10.17 -30.08 1.37
C THR A 487 11.55 -29.59 0.95
N LEU A 488 12.40 -29.26 1.92
CA LEU A 488 13.77 -28.81 1.73
C LEU A 488 14.72 -30.02 1.67
N VAL A 489 15.45 -30.29 2.76
CA VAL A 489 16.42 -31.38 2.89
C VAL A 489 16.18 -32.03 4.27
N ASN A 490 16.33 -33.35 4.38
CA ASN A 490 16.20 -34.12 5.63
C ASN A 490 14.85 -33.91 6.37
N GLY A 491 13.71 -34.00 5.68
CA GLY A 491 12.39 -33.91 6.33
C GLY A 491 12.04 -32.51 6.90
N THR A 492 12.78 -31.47 6.50
CA THR A 492 12.46 -30.08 6.84
C THR A 492 11.56 -29.45 5.79
N TYR A 493 10.47 -28.85 6.22
CA TYR A 493 9.47 -28.15 5.41
C TYR A 493 9.58 -26.64 5.55
N LEU A 494 9.40 -25.93 4.44
CA LEU A 494 9.29 -24.48 4.41
C LEU A 494 7.81 -24.08 4.45
N LEU A 495 7.34 -23.70 5.64
CA LEU A 495 5.94 -23.40 5.91
C LEU A 495 5.53 -22.01 5.41
N TYR A 496 6.43 -21.04 5.57
CA TYR A 496 6.18 -19.68 5.18
C TYR A 496 7.51 -19.01 4.88
N LYS A 497 7.59 -18.23 3.81
CA LYS A 497 8.66 -17.25 3.69
C LYS A 497 8.18 -16.05 2.93
N ASP A 498 8.53 -14.91 3.50
CA ASP A 498 8.44 -13.59 2.90
C ASP A 498 9.86 -13.03 2.85
N SER A 499 10.02 -11.85 2.26
CA SER A 499 11.28 -11.13 2.15
C SER A 499 11.95 -10.79 3.50
N PHE A 500 11.32 -11.11 4.65
CA PHE A 500 11.78 -10.72 6.00
C PHE A 500 11.70 -11.83 7.04
N ILE A 501 10.93 -12.89 6.80
CA ILE A 501 10.73 -13.98 7.74
C ILE A 501 10.72 -15.28 6.94
N LYS A 502 11.41 -16.28 7.46
CA LYS A 502 11.39 -17.67 6.99
C LYS A 502 10.97 -18.55 8.16
N ILE A 503 9.87 -19.29 8.00
CA ILE A 503 9.41 -20.30 8.96
C ILE A 503 9.69 -21.67 8.34
N THR A 504 10.46 -22.49 9.03
CA THR A 504 10.71 -23.88 8.66
C THR A 504 10.37 -24.81 9.80
N ALA A 505 9.85 -25.98 9.49
CA ALA A 505 9.54 -27.02 10.46
C ALA A 505 10.24 -28.32 10.04
N SER A 506 10.88 -29.04 10.96
CA SER A 506 11.26 -30.44 10.79
C SER A 506 10.17 -31.32 11.40
N VAL A 507 9.76 -32.36 10.67
CA VAL A 507 8.73 -33.29 11.11
C VAL A 507 9.29 -34.71 10.97
N ALA A 508 9.20 -35.49 12.05
CA ALA A 508 9.56 -36.92 12.08
C ALA A 508 8.56 -37.65 12.97
N ASN A 509 8.26 -38.92 12.65
CA ASN A 509 7.32 -39.77 13.41
C ASN A 509 5.96 -39.11 13.69
N ARG A 510 5.43 -38.36 12.70
CA ARG A 510 4.16 -37.60 12.80
C ARG A 510 4.16 -36.48 13.84
N GLN A 511 5.32 -36.09 14.39
CA GLN A 511 5.44 -35.00 15.35
C GLN A 511 6.37 -33.89 14.84
N LEU A 512 6.03 -32.64 15.18
CA LEU A 512 6.87 -31.47 14.94
C LEU A 512 8.12 -31.56 15.81
N GLN A 513 9.26 -31.83 15.21
CA GLN A 513 10.53 -31.99 15.93
C GLN A 513 11.18 -30.65 16.21
N ARG A 514 11.06 -29.70 15.26
CA ARG A 514 11.71 -28.39 15.38
C ARG A 514 11.04 -27.36 14.50
N MET A 515 10.66 -26.21 15.04
CA MET A 515 10.24 -25.03 14.26
C MET A 515 11.28 -23.92 14.38
N ASN A 516 11.75 -23.42 13.25
CA ASN A 516 12.68 -22.30 13.20
C ASN A 516 12.00 -21.11 12.50
N ILE A 517 11.95 -19.97 13.18
CA ILE A 517 11.56 -18.68 12.61
C ILE A 517 12.82 -17.84 12.46
N LYS A 518 13.23 -17.58 11.23
CA LYS A 518 14.42 -16.78 10.91
C LYS A 518 13.99 -15.45 10.30
N THR A 519 14.39 -14.35 10.92
CA THR A 519 14.32 -13.04 10.27
C THR A 519 15.40 -12.94 9.20
N LEU A 520 15.02 -12.48 8.00
CA LEU A 520 15.93 -12.30 6.87
C LEU A 520 16.35 -10.83 6.83
N SER A 521 17.59 -10.53 7.23
CA SER A 521 18.16 -9.18 7.15
C SER A 521 18.81 -8.92 5.79
N PRO A 522 18.73 -7.69 5.24
CA PRO A 522 19.65 -7.23 4.20
C PRO A 522 21.07 -7.25 4.76
N LYS A 523 22.04 -7.76 3.98
CA LYS A 523 23.45 -7.90 4.41
C LYS A 523 24.08 -6.51 4.63
N ASN A 524 24.37 -6.19 5.89
CA ASN A 524 25.47 -5.37 6.44
C ASN A 524 24.99 -4.51 7.62
N SER A 525 24.92 -5.11 8.81
CA SER A 525 25.32 -4.43 10.03
C SER A 525 25.88 -5.45 11.01
N THR A 526 27.15 -5.23 11.36
CA THR A 526 27.96 -6.03 12.27
C THR A 526 27.57 -5.69 13.72
N ARG A 527 26.61 -6.42 14.30
CA ARG A 527 26.68 -7.09 15.63
C ARG A 527 25.30 -7.40 16.23
N LYS A 528 25.20 -8.66 16.66
CA LYS A 528 24.22 -9.42 17.48
C LYS A 528 22.72 -9.25 17.16
N LEU A 529 22.30 -10.03 16.18
CA LEU A 529 20.91 -10.45 15.94
C LEU A 529 20.45 -11.41 17.06
N SER A 530 19.24 -11.18 17.58
CA SER A 530 18.54 -12.09 18.49
C SER A 530 18.24 -13.42 17.78
N ARG A 531 18.74 -14.53 18.35
CA ARG A 531 18.32 -15.88 17.97
C ARG A 531 17.10 -16.23 18.81
N GLY A 532 15.95 -16.47 18.18
CA GLY A 532 14.91 -17.29 18.80
C GLY A 532 15.26 -18.76 18.54
N ARG A 533 15.46 -19.54 19.59
CA ARG A 533 15.69 -20.99 19.50
C ARG A 533 14.44 -21.67 20.04
N LEU A 534 13.90 -22.60 19.26
CA LEU A 534 13.02 -23.65 19.76
C LEU A 534 13.86 -24.93 19.71
N SER A 535 14.12 -25.53 20.86
CA SER A 535 14.64 -26.89 20.96
C SER A 535 13.77 -27.67 21.92
N ILE A 536 13.38 -28.86 21.49
CA ILE A 536 12.84 -29.92 22.33
C ILE A 536 14.04 -30.84 22.55
N ASP A 537 14.46 -31.03 23.79
CA ASP A 537 15.49 -32.02 24.10
C ASP A 537 14.89 -33.43 24.27
N GLN A 538 15.74 -34.43 24.46
CA GLN A 538 15.34 -35.83 24.57
C GLN A 538 14.47 -36.12 25.83
N ASN A 539 14.33 -35.14 26.73
CA ASN A 539 13.57 -35.23 27.99
C ASN A 539 12.30 -34.36 27.99
N GLN A 540 11.85 -33.85 26.84
CA GLN A 540 10.63 -33.05 26.67
C GLN A 540 10.54 -31.73 27.47
N HIS A 541 11.67 -31.13 27.86
CA HIS A 541 11.65 -29.78 28.43
C HIS A 541 11.54 -28.72 27.33
N LEU A 542 10.59 -27.78 27.51
CA LEU A 542 10.31 -26.69 26.57
C LEU A 542 10.92 -25.39 27.07
N GLU A 543 12.00 -24.92 26.44
CA GLU A 543 12.56 -23.60 26.71
C GLU A 543 12.17 -22.61 25.58
N ILE A 544 11.51 -21.51 25.96
CA ILE A 544 11.05 -20.45 25.04
C ILE A 544 11.72 -19.12 25.41
N THR A 545 12.45 -18.51 24.47
CA THR A 545 12.84 -17.10 24.58
C THR A 545 12.23 -16.30 23.43
N ALA A 546 11.26 -15.45 23.72
CA ALA A 546 10.53 -14.65 22.75
C ALA A 546 10.87 -13.16 22.85
N TYR A 547 11.16 -12.53 21.72
CA TYR A 547 11.16 -11.06 21.60
C TYR A 547 10.22 -10.60 20.48
N ASN A 548 9.10 -10.01 20.92
CA ASN A 548 8.28 -9.02 20.22
C ASN A 548 7.56 -9.47 18.93
N SER A 549 6.48 -10.25 19.09
CA SER A 549 5.27 -10.11 18.27
C SER A 549 4.07 -10.65 19.07
N ASN A 550 2.91 -10.01 18.93
CA ASN A 550 1.81 -10.12 19.91
C ASN A 550 1.07 -11.47 19.97
N TYR A 551 1.41 -12.45 19.13
CA TYR A 551 0.88 -13.81 19.20
C TYR A 551 1.87 -14.76 18.52
N ALA A 552 2.03 -15.97 19.08
CA ALA A 552 2.66 -17.10 18.40
C ALA A 552 1.69 -18.28 18.45
N TRP A 553 1.47 -18.92 17.30
CA TRP A 553 0.66 -20.13 17.19
C TRP A 553 1.63 -21.31 17.13
N VAL A 554 1.42 -22.29 18.00
CA VAL A 554 2.16 -23.55 17.97
C VAL A 554 1.13 -24.68 17.93
N ILE A 555 1.13 -25.41 16.82
CA ILE A 555 0.23 -26.53 16.57
C ILE A 555 1.07 -27.81 16.72
N THR A 556 0.66 -28.70 17.61
CA THR A 556 1.15 -30.09 17.68
C THR A 556 -0.03 -31.05 17.54
N PRO A 557 0.20 -32.36 17.30
CA PRO A 557 -0.87 -33.29 16.96
C PRO A 557 -1.97 -33.45 18.01
N ASN A 558 -1.69 -33.19 19.30
CA ASN A 558 -2.63 -33.47 20.40
C ASN A 558 -2.87 -32.28 21.35
N ILE A 559 -2.25 -31.12 21.11
CA ILE A 559 -2.38 -29.94 21.98
C ILE A 559 -2.34 -28.66 21.14
N VAL A 560 -3.31 -27.76 21.37
CA VAL A 560 -3.26 -26.39 20.84
C VAL A 560 -2.82 -25.44 21.93
N PHE A 561 -1.67 -24.78 21.73
CA PHE A 561 -1.17 -23.74 22.62
C PHE A 561 -1.49 -22.35 22.07
N VAL A 562 -2.18 -21.54 22.88
CA VAL A 562 -2.31 -20.11 22.64
C VAL A 562 -1.47 -19.37 23.68
N VAL A 563 -0.40 -18.73 23.21
CA VAL A 563 0.38 -17.79 24.03
C VAL A 563 -0.09 -16.38 23.71
N GLY A 564 -0.81 -15.79 24.66
CA GLY A 564 -1.30 -14.42 24.58
C GLY A 564 -0.59 -13.51 25.57
N TYR A 565 -0.23 -12.31 25.13
CA TYR A 565 0.24 -11.25 26.02
C TYR A 565 -0.89 -10.25 26.28
N GLN A 566 -1.37 -10.20 27.53
CA GLN A 566 -2.45 -9.30 27.92
C GLN A 566 -1.87 -7.97 28.41
N LYS A 567 -2.05 -6.94 27.59
CA LYS A 567 -1.42 -5.64 27.82
C LYS A 567 -2.00 -4.86 29.01
N SER A 568 -3.24 -5.15 29.42
CA SER A 568 -3.95 -4.42 30.49
C SER A 568 -3.34 -4.67 31.87
N ASP A 569 -2.82 -5.86 32.12
CA ASP A 569 -2.28 -6.29 33.41
C ASP A 569 -0.84 -6.84 33.30
N LYS A 570 -0.20 -6.64 32.13
CA LYS A 570 1.15 -7.14 31.81
C LYS A 570 1.31 -8.65 32.05
N SER A 571 0.24 -9.43 32.01
CA SER A 571 0.33 -10.88 32.23
C SER A 571 0.51 -11.65 30.93
N LEU A 572 1.26 -12.75 31.02
CA LEU A 572 1.16 -13.81 30.03
C LEU A 572 0.00 -14.71 30.45
N PHE A 573 -0.85 -15.08 29.49
CA PHE A 573 -1.83 -16.13 29.69
C PHE A 573 -1.57 -17.26 28.71
N PHE A 574 -1.65 -18.47 29.27
CA PHE A 574 -1.56 -19.71 28.54
C PHE A 574 -2.98 -20.27 28.43
N LYS A 575 -3.41 -20.60 27.23
CA LYS A 575 -4.64 -21.38 27.03
C LYS A 575 -4.26 -22.68 26.33
N VAL A 576 -4.48 -23.77 27.04
CA VAL A 576 -4.34 -25.14 26.55
C VAL A 576 -5.74 -25.62 26.18
N LEU A 577 -5.92 -26.09 24.95
CA LEU A 577 -7.14 -26.76 24.51
C LEU A 577 -6.77 -28.24 24.28
N PHE A 578 -7.46 -29.13 25.00
CA PHE A 578 -7.36 -30.57 24.85
C PHE A 578 -8.52 -31.08 23.99
N GLU A 579 -8.26 -32.13 23.21
CA GLU A 579 -9.29 -32.94 22.56
C GLU A 579 -9.10 -34.38 23.08
N ASN A 580 -10.09 -34.91 23.80
CA ASN A 580 -10.04 -36.26 24.37
C ASN A 580 -10.30 -37.29 23.27
N MET A 581 -9.41 -38.26 23.08
CA MET A 581 -9.67 -39.45 22.27
C MET A 581 -9.82 -40.68 23.17
N HIS A 582 -10.98 -41.33 23.01
CA HIS A 582 -11.48 -42.59 23.59
C HIS A 582 -12.33 -42.51 24.87
N GLY A 583 -13.62 -42.84 24.70
CA GLY A 583 -14.57 -43.18 25.75
C GLY A 583 -15.99 -42.68 25.44
N ASN A 584 -16.90 -43.59 25.09
CA ASN A 584 -18.34 -43.30 24.96
C ASN A 584 -18.89 -42.74 26.28
N ALA A 585 -19.27 -41.46 26.32
CA ALA A 585 -20.30 -40.93 27.21
C ALA A 585 -20.68 -39.50 26.78
N THR A 586 -21.97 -39.28 26.63
CA THR A 586 -22.61 -37.97 26.50
C THR A 586 -22.29 -37.07 27.71
N GLY A 587 -21.62 -35.93 27.52
CA GLY A 587 -21.56 -34.84 28.52
C GLY A 587 -20.31 -33.96 28.50
N GLY A 588 -20.49 -32.65 28.25
CA GLY A 588 -19.68 -31.57 28.81
C GLY A 588 -18.38 -31.14 28.09
N LEU A 589 -18.41 -29.98 27.43
CA LEU A 589 -17.22 -29.14 27.21
C LEU A 589 -16.63 -28.71 28.57
N GLY A 590 -15.43 -29.17 28.92
CA GLY A 590 -14.82 -28.67 30.16
C GLY A 590 -13.48 -29.26 30.55
N THR A 591 -12.40 -28.54 30.20
CA THR A 591 -11.37 -28.13 31.17
C THR A 591 -10.43 -27.12 30.49
N SER A 592 -10.53 -25.85 30.88
CA SER A 592 -9.56 -24.82 30.50
C SER A 592 -8.68 -24.49 31.70
N LEU A 593 -7.41 -24.85 31.65
CA LEU A 593 -6.43 -24.33 32.59
C LEU A 593 -5.96 -22.96 32.10
N ARG A 594 -6.38 -21.90 32.81
CA ARG A 594 -5.97 -20.52 32.55
C ARG A 594 -5.09 -20.06 33.71
N GLN A 595 -3.78 -20.17 33.53
CA GLN A 595 -2.83 -19.66 34.52
C GLN A 595 -2.32 -18.28 34.10
N LYS A 596 -2.36 -17.34 35.05
CA LYS A 596 -2.09 -15.91 34.83
C LYS A 596 -0.84 -15.55 35.65
N TYR A 597 0.22 -15.12 34.98
CA TYR A 597 1.46 -14.73 35.65
C TYR A 597 1.61 -13.20 35.64
N ASP A 598 1.67 -12.61 36.84
CA ASP A 598 1.90 -11.18 37.04
C ASP A 598 3.40 -10.87 36.99
N LEU A 599 3.82 -10.14 35.96
CA LEU A 599 5.23 -9.79 35.71
C LEU A 599 5.74 -8.66 36.62
N THR A 600 4.94 -8.17 37.56
CA THR A 600 5.33 -7.10 38.50
C THR A 600 5.90 -7.59 39.83
N LYS A 601 5.86 -8.91 40.09
CA LYS A 601 6.49 -9.53 41.27
C LYS A 601 7.70 -10.39 40.86
N PRO A 602 8.79 -10.42 41.66
CA PRO A 602 9.92 -11.29 41.38
C PRO A 602 9.48 -12.76 41.51
N PRO A 603 9.99 -13.68 40.68
CA PRO A 603 9.61 -15.08 40.74
C PRO A 603 10.11 -15.67 42.06
N ALA A 604 9.19 -16.11 42.93
CA ALA A 604 9.52 -16.99 44.04
C ALA A 604 9.95 -18.34 43.42
N LEU A 605 11.25 -18.52 43.28
CA LEU A 605 11.85 -19.77 42.86
C LEU A 605 11.71 -20.80 44.00
N GLY A 606 10.66 -21.60 43.90
CA GLY A 606 10.53 -22.90 44.57
C GLY A 606 9.98 -23.87 43.53
N PHE A 607 10.88 -24.59 42.84
CA PHE A 607 10.48 -25.65 41.91
C PHE A 607 10.15 -26.90 42.73
N ASP A 608 8.91 -27.02 43.17
CA ASP A 608 8.34 -28.31 43.53
C ASP A 608 7.65 -28.98 42.33
N ARG A 609 7.88 -30.28 42.26
CA ARG A 609 7.74 -31.20 41.12
C ARG A 609 6.28 -31.39 40.69
N PHE A 610 6.02 -31.37 39.39
CA PHE A 610 4.85 -32.06 38.81
C PHE A 610 5.33 -33.20 37.90
N LYS A 611 5.17 -34.44 38.39
CA LYS A 611 5.19 -35.66 37.56
C LYS A 611 3.78 -35.83 36.96
N ILE A 612 3.67 -35.93 35.64
CA ILE A 612 2.47 -36.49 35.00
C ILE A 612 2.85 -37.89 34.54
N GLN A 613 2.33 -38.89 35.24
CA GLN A 613 2.41 -40.30 34.87
C GLN A 613 1.49 -40.52 33.66
N ALA A 614 2.02 -41.12 32.60
CA ALA A 614 1.25 -41.52 31.44
C ALA A 614 0.33 -42.70 31.79
N LEU A 615 -0.94 -42.62 31.38
CA LEU A 615 -1.79 -43.78 31.10
C LEU A 615 -1.86 -43.96 29.58
#